data_AF-A0A3A0E3V7-F1
#
_entry.id   AF-A0A3A0E3V7-F1
#
_cell.length_a   1.000
_cell.length_b   1.000
_cell.length_c   1.000
_cell.angle_alpha   90.00
_cell.angle_beta   90.00
_cell.angle_gamma   90.00
#
_symmetry.space_group_name_H-M   'P 1'
#
loop_
_entity.id
_entity.type
_entity.pdbx_description
1 polymer ?
#
loop_
_entity_poly.entity_id
_entity_poly.type
_entity_poly.pdbx_seq_one_letter_code
_entity_poly.pdbx_strand_id
1 'polypeptide(L)'
;MPRTSWLDENQNTVKIDDYAQQLGPFVNAIADGRIDAQELRAQEARVVALIKEVEPKFDDATHAKLTSLLCELSAFNVMQTLHSLLEARPTTAFRG
;
A
#
# COMPACT_ATOMS: atom_id res chain seq x y z
N MET A 1 20.29 -10.80 3.79
CA MET A 1 19.54 -11.11 2.56
C MET A 1 19.83 -10.03 1.52
N PRO A 2 19.91 -10.35 0.22
CA PRO A 2 20.05 -9.34 -0.83
C PRO A 2 18.85 -8.36 -0.82
N ARG A 3 19.05 -7.10 -1.21
CA ARG A 3 17.97 -6.11 -1.26
C ARG A 3 16.94 -6.53 -2.31
N THR A 4 15.69 -6.57 -1.91
CA THR A 4 14.56 -6.72 -2.84
C THR A 4 14.33 -5.38 -3.54
N SER A 5 14.32 -5.36 -4.87
CA SER A 5 14.02 -4.14 -5.65
C SER A 5 12.55 -3.74 -5.44
N TRP A 6 12.29 -2.43 -5.40
CA TRP A 6 10.92 -1.89 -5.33
C TRP A 6 10.28 -1.68 -6.71
N LEU A 7 11.03 -1.95 -7.77
CA LEU A 7 10.61 -1.81 -9.16
C LEU A 7 10.60 -3.17 -9.85
N ASP A 8 9.66 -3.38 -10.77
CA ASP A 8 9.82 -4.39 -11.80
C ASP A 8 10.64 -3.78 -12.95
N GLU A 9 11.90 -4.20 -13.06
CA GLU A 9 12.84 -3.65 -14.05
C GLU A 9 12.40 -3.91 -15.51
N ASN A 10 11.52 -4.89 -15.74
CA ASN A 10 11.05 -5.22 -17.09
C ASN A 10 9.86 -4.37 -17.53
N GLN A 11 9.02 -3.94 -16.58
CA GLN A 11 7.79 -3.19 -16.86
C GLN A 11 7.86 -1.73 -16.42
N ASN A 12 8.92 -1.36 -15.68
CA ASN A 12 9.09 -0.04 -15.05
C ASN A 12 7.88 0.34 -14.18
N THR A 13 7.27 -0.66 -13.55
CA THR A 13 6.13 -0.52 -12.66
C THR A 13 6.57 -0.68 -11.20
N VAL A 14 5.79 -0.09 -10.30
CA VAL A 14 5.97 -0.24 -8.87
C VAL A 14 5.62 -1.67 -8.47
N LYS A 15 6.54 -2.36 -7.79
CA LYS A 15 6.37 -3.76 -7.35
C LYS A 15 6.16 -3.90 -5.84
N ILE A 16 6.34 -2.79 -5.11
CA ILE A 16 6.24 -2.80 -3.64
C ILE A 16 4.85 -3.21 -3.15
N ASP A 17 3.81 -2.97 -3.94
CA ASP A 17 2.43 -3.33 -3.62
C ASP A 17 2.18 -4.84 -3.74
N ASP A 18 2.87 -5.53 -4.64
CA ASP A 18 2.83 -6.99 -4.74
C ASP A 18 3.39 -7.65 -3.47
N TYR A 19 4.35 -7.00 -2.81
CA TYR A 19 4.87 -7.46 -1.52
C TYR A 19 3.88 -7.20 -0.38
N ALA A 20 3.07 -6.13 -0.47
CA ALA A 20 2.00 -5.88 0.49
C ALA A 20 0.93 -6.99 0.43
N GLN A 21 0.62 -7.50 -0.77
CA GLN A 21 -0.26 -8.65 -0.97
C GLN A 21 0.29 -9.96 -0.38
N GLN A 22 1.57 -10.02 -0.02
CA GLN A 22 2.20 -11.17 0.63
C GLN A 22 2.32 -10.99 2.15
N LEU A 23 1.92 -9.84 2.69
CA LEU A 23 1.86 -9.64 4.13
C LEU A 23 0.72 -10.51 4.69
N GLY A 24 1.06 -11.57 5.41
CA GLY A 24 0.09 -12.46 6.05
C GLY A 24 -1.07 -11.74 6.77
N PRO A 25 -0.83 -10.64 7.52
CA PRO A 25 -1.90 -9.85 8.12
C PRO A 25 -2.84 -9.17 7.12
N PHE A 26 -2.36 -8.75 5.96
CA PHE A 26 -3.17 -8.16 4.89
C PHE A 26 -3.99 -9.23 4.15
N VAL A 27 -3.36 -10.36 3.85
CA VAL A 27 -4.04 -11.52 3.23
C VAL A 27 -5.18 -12.03 4.11
N ASN A 28 -4.94 -12.11 5.42
CA ASN A 28 -5.96 -12.56 6.37
C ASN A 28 -7.11 -11.55 6.52
N ALA A 29 -6.82 -10.24 6.54
CA ALA A 29 -7.84 -9.19 6.67
C ALA A 29 -8.69 -8.97 5.41
N ILE A 30 -8.31 -9.55 4.28
CA ILE A 30 -9.08 -9.49 3.02
C ILE A 30 -9.74 -10.84 2.70
N ALA A 31 -9.40 -11.91 3.42
CA ALA A 31 -9.85 -13.27 3.16
C ALA A 31 -11.38 -13.44 3.24
N ASP A 32 -12.06 -12.67 4.09
CA ASP A 32 -13.51 -12.67 4.26
C ASP A 32 -14.22 -11.53 3.49
N GLY A 33 -13.45 -10.73 2.74
CA GLY A 33 -13.91 -9.58 1.98
C GLY A 33 -14.28 -8.36 2.82
N ARG A 34 -13.91 -8.30 4.10
CA ARG A 34 -14.20 -7.18 5.00
C ARG A 34 -13.01 -6.85 5.89
N ILE A 35 -12.53 -5.61 5.79
CA ILE A 35 -11.55 -5.09 6.74
C ILE A 35 -12.30 -4.46 7.91
N ASP A 36 -12.15 -4.99 9.11
CA ASP A 36 -12.76 -4.40 10.30
C ASP A 36 -11.91 -3.28 10.93
N ALA A 37 -12.51 -2.52 11.86
CA ALA A 37 -11.87 -1.39 12.51
C ALA A 37 -10.71 -1.80 13.45
N GLN A 38 -10.68 -3.04 13.94
CA GLN A 38 -9.60 -3.57 14.76
C GLN A 38 -8.41 -3.97 13.89
N GLU A 39 -8.64 -4.61 12.75
CA GLU A 39 -7.62 -4.98 11.76
C GLU A 39 -6.92 -3.75 11.18
N LEU A 40 -7.71 -2.70 10.87
CA LEU A 40 -7.16 -1.43 10.40
C LEU A 40 -6.26 -0.78 11.47
N ARG A 41 -6.71 -0.73 12.72
CA ARG A 41 -5.90 -0.21 13.84
C ARG A 41 -4.64 -1.04 14.07
N ALA A 42 -4.71 -2.36 13.91
CA ALA A 42 -3.56 -3.24 14.03
C ALA A 42 -2.54 -3.00 12.90
N GLN A 43 -3.00 -2.72 11.68
CA GLN A 43 -2.13 -2.35 10.56
C GLN A 43 -1.47 -0.98 10.80
N GLU A 44 -2.23 0.02 11.26
CA GLU A 44 -1.69 1.34 11.63
C GLU A 44 -0.61 1.22 12.71
N ALA A 45 -0.85 0.41 13.76
CA ALA A 45 0.13 0.18 14.82
C ALA A 45 1.45 -0.42 14.28
N ARG A 46 1.38 -1.34 13.30
CA ARG A 46 2.57 -1.89 12.63
C ARG A 46 3.31 -0.82 11.83
N VAL A 47 2.59 0.03 11.08
CA VAL A 47 3.19 1.14 10.32
C VAL A 47 3.90 2.11 11.26
N VAL A 48 3.25 2.52 12.36
CA VAL A 48 3.85 3.41 13.36
C VAL A 48 5.11 2.82 13.98
N ALA A 49 5.09 1.53 14.35
CA ALA A 49 6.25 0.86 14.90
C ALA A 49 7.43 0.84 13.92
N LEU A 50 7.16 0.54 12.63
CA LEU A 50 8.18 0.56 11.59
C LEU A 50 8.75 1.96 11.35
N ILE A 51 7.91 2.99 11.23
CA ILE A 51 8.37 4.38 11.04
C ILE A 51 9.30 4.78 12.17
N LYS A 52 8.91 4.55 13.44
CA LYS A 52 9.76 4.86 14.61
C LYS A 52 11.10 4.13 14.58
N GLU A 53 11.15 2.93 14.03
CA GLU A 53 12.39 2.14 13.95
C GLU A 53 13.30 2.59 12.80
N VAL A 54 12.72 2.96 11.65
CA VAL A 54 13.50 3.20 10.42
C VAL A 54 13.82 4.67 10.19
N GLU A 55 12.90 5.58 10.52
CA GLU A 55 13.03 7.01 10.24
C GLU A 55 14.32 7.62 10.82
N PRO A 56 14.74 7.33 12.07
CA PRO A 56 15.97 7.90 12.63
C PRO A 56 17.27 7.38 11.99
N LYS A 57 17.21 6.33 11.15
CA LYS A 57 18.38 5.73 10.49
C LYS A 57 18.80 6.48 9.22
N PHE A 58 18.00 7.46 8.79
CA PHE A 58 18.27 8.24 7.58
C PHE A 58 18.82 9.62 7.94
N ASP A 59 19.77 10.11 7.13
CA ASP A 59 20.12 11.53 7.16
C ASP A 59 19.01 12.37 6.55
N ASP A 60 19.04 13.69 6.78
CA ASP A 60 17.99 14.62 6.33
C ASP A 60 17.74 14.54 4.81
N ALA A 61 18.79 14.35 4.01
CA ALA A 61 18.69 14.29 2.56
C ALA A 61 18.01 12.99 2.08
N THR A 62 18.32 11.86 2.72
CA THR A 62 17.70 10.56 2.43
C THR A 62 16.27 10.53 2.95
N HIS A 63 16.04 11.06 4.15
CA HIS A 63 14.71 11.21 4.75
C HIS A 63 13.78 12.01 3.84
N ALA A 64 14.22 13.15 3.33
CA ALA A 64 13.41 13.98 2.43
C ALA A 64 13.00 13.22 1.15
N LYS A 65 13.94 12.47 0.54
CA LYS A 65 13.64 11.66 -0.66
C LYS A 65 12.67 10.53 -0.37
N LEU A 66 12.87 9.81 0.74
CA LEU A 66 11.99 8.72 1.15
C LEU A 66 10.60 9.24 1.50
N THR A 67 10.51 10.40 2.15
CA THR A 67 9.22 11.05 2.47
C THR A 67 8.46 11.35 1.19
N SER A 68 9.09 11.97 0.19
CA SER A 68 8.44 12.22 -1.11
C SER A 68 7.97 10.93 -1.78
N LEU A 69 8.81 9.88 -1.76
CA LEU A 69 8.44 8.58 -2.31
C LEU A 69 7.22 7.95 -1.60
N LEU A 70 7.19 7.98 -0.26
CA LEU A 70 6.08 7.44 0.53
C LEU A 70 4.78 8.21 0.27
N CYS A 71 4.87 9.53 0.09
CA CYS A 71 3.72 10.36 -0.29
C CYS A 71 3.17 9.98 -1.67
N GLU A 72 4.03 9.89 -2.68
CA GLU A 72 3.64 9.49 -4.05
C GLU A 72 3.03 8.08 -4.07
N LEU A 73 3.64 7.13 -3.35
CA LEU A 73 3.13 5.76 -3.26
C LEU A 73 1.76 5.71 -2.58
N SER A 74 1.57 6.47 -1.49
CA SER A 74 0.29 6.55 -0.80
C SER A 74 -0.81 7.12 -1.71
N ALA A 75 -0.49 8.18 -2.46
CA ALA A 75 -1.40 8.77 -3.43
C ALA A 75 -1.74 7.78 -4.56
N PHE A 76 -0.73 7.12 -5.13
CA PHE A 76 -0.89 6.12 -6.18
C PHE A 76 -1.79 4.96 -5.73
N ASN A 77 -1.57 4.43 -4.53
CA ASN A 77 -2.35 3.29 -4.02
C ASN A 77 -3.82 3.66 -3.78
N VAL A 78 -4.09 4.86 -3.27
CA VAL A 78 -5.46 5.38 -3.14
C VAL A 78 -6.10 5.56 -4.52
N MET A 79 -5.39 6.18 -5.48
CA MET A 79 -5.89 6.36 -6.84
C MET A 79 -6.19 5.03 -7.52
N GLN A 80 -5.30 4.05 -7.42
CA GLN A 80 -5.47 2.72 -8.00
C GLN A 80 -6.68 2.01 -7.38
N THR A 81 -6.79 2.01 -6.05
CA THR A 81 -7.93 1.41 -5.33
C THR A 81 -9.25 2.05 -5.76
N LEU A 82 -9.31 3.38 -5.79
CA LEU A 82 -10.50 4.11 -6.22
C LEU A 82 -10.83 3.85 -7.68
N HIS A 83 -9.84 3.82 -8.57
CA HIS A 83 -10.03 3.51 -9.98
C HIS A 83 -10.63 2.11 -10.17
N SER A 84 -10.07 1.09 -9.52
CA SER A 84 -10.60 -0.28 -9.55
C SER A 84 -12.03 -0.37 -9.00
N LEU A 85 -12.32 0.33 -7.90
CA LEU A 85 -13.67 0.37 -7.33
C LEU A 85 -14.68 1.04 -8.24
N LEU A 86 -14.29 2.11 -8.96
CA LEU A 86 -15.16 2.82 -9.88
C LEU A 86 -15.42 2.01 -11.16
N GLU A 87 -14.41 1.36 -11.73
CA GLU A 87 -14.54 0.45 -12.87
C GLU A 87 -15.42 -0.77 -12.55
N ALA A 88 -15.34 -1.29 -11.31
CA ALA A 88 -16.12 -2.44 -10.88
C ALA A 88 -17.61 -2.12 -10.62
N ARG A 89 -18.03 -0.84 -10.59
CA ARG A 89 -19.45 -0.50 -10.42
C ARG A 89 -20.20 -0.79 -11.73
N PRO A 90 -21.18 -1.71 -11.74
CA PRO A 90 -22.00 -1.91 -12.92
C PRO A 90 -22.80 -0.63 -13.19
N THR A 91 -22.76 -0.13 -14.43
CA THR A 91 -23.71 0.85 -14.94
C THR A 91 -25.08 0.19 -15.09
N THR A 92 -25.74 -0.15 -13.98
CA THR A 92 -27.15 -0.52 -14.02
C THR A 92 -27.95 0.74 -14.29
N ALA A 93 -28.09 1.09 -15.57
CA ALA A 93 -29.21 1.89 -16.02
C ALA A 93 -30.47 1.06 -15.73
N PHE A 94 -31.19 1.42 -14.67
CA PHE A 94 -32.53 0.90 -14.42
C PHE A 94 -33.39 1.24 -15.64
N ARG A 95 -33.59 0.26 -16.52
CA ARG A 95 -34.65 0.28 -17.52
C ARG A 95 -35.83 -0.41 -16.86
N GLY A 96 -36.72 0.42 -16.30
CA GLY A 96 -38.01 -0.03 -15.79
C GLY A 96 -38.87 -0.66 -16.88
#